data_AF-A0A9X5XJ36-F1
#
_entry.id   AF-A0A9X5XJ36-F1
#
_cell.length_a   1.000
_cell.length_b   1.000
_cell.length_c   1.000
_cell.angle_alpha   90.00
_cell.angle_beta   90.00
_cell.angle_gamma   90.00
#
_symmetry.space_group_name_H-M   'P 1'
#
loop_
_entity.id
_entity.type
_entity.pdbx_description
1 polymer ?
#
loop_
_entity_poly.entity_id
_entity_poly.type
_entity_poly.pdbx_seq_one_letter_code
_entity_poly.pdbx_strand_id
1 'polypeptide(L)'
;VLVTTPNVEYNVRWETLPAGHSRHGDHRFEWTREEFRTWAHQVAGRHGYEVEFTPVGPDDPEVGPPTQMAVFTVATTTPTTTKEEKAA
;
A
#
# COMPACT_ATOMS: atom_id res chain seq x y z
N VAL A 1 -2.01 -1.16 -12.32
CA VAL A 1 -2.08 0.26 -11.89
C VAL A 1 -1.02 0.50 -10.83
N LEU A 2 -0.30 1.61 -10.88
CA LEU A 2 0.69 1.98 -9.86
C LEU A 2 0.19 3.20 -9.10
N VAL A 3 0.24 3.14 -7.77
CA VAL A 3 -0.08 4.27 -6.90
C VAL A 3 1.09 4.50 -5.98
N THR A 4 1.59 5.72 -5.94
CA THR A 4 2.59 6.16 -4.97
C THR A 4 2.01 7.25 -4.08
N THR A 5 2.48 7.30 -2.83
CA THR A 5 2.08 8.32 -1.87
C THR A 5 3.17 8.50 -0.81
N PRO A 6 3.32 9.70 -0.21
CA PRO A 6 4.19 9.87 0.95
C PRO A 6 3.86 8.91 2.10
N ASN A 7 4.89 8.52 2.85
CA ASN A 7 4.76 7.84 4.13
C ASN A 7 4.88 8.85 5.28
N VAL A 8 3.78 9.19 5.96
CA VAL A 8 3.83 10.19 7.05
C VAL A 8 4.72 9.73 8.21
N GLU A 9 4.87 8.43 8.43
CA GLU A 9 5.73 7.90 9.51
C GLU A 9 7.20 8.26 9.27
N TYR A 10 7.62 8.36 8.00
CA TYR A 10 9.00 8.74 7.66
C TYR A 10 9.28 10.23 7.92
N ASN A 11 8.27 11.07 8.11
CA ASN A 11 8.46 12.52 8.20
C ASN A 11 9.39 12.92 9.34
N VAL A 12 9.45 12.11 10.39
CA VAL A 12 10.36 12.30 11.54
C VAL A 12 11.85 12.23 11.14
N ARG A 13 12.17 11.70 9.96
CA ARG A 13 13.54 11.62 9.43
C ARG A 13 13.96 12.86 8.64
N TRP A 14 13.03 13.78 8.33
CA TRP A 14 13.36 15.04 7.67
C TRP A 14 13.75 16.11 8.70
N GLU A 15 15.04 16.47 8.75
CA GLU A 15 15.58 17.43 9.74
C GLU A 15 14.92 18.82 9.67
N THR A 16 14.52 19.25 8.48
CA THR A 16 13.94 20.57 8.23
C THR A 16 12.41 20.61 8.31
N LEU A 17 11.76 19.46 8.56
CA LEU A 17 10.31 19.37 8.63
C LEU A 17 9.85 19.47 10.09
N PRO A 18 9.06 20.48 10.45
CA PRO A 18 8.53 20.58 11.81
C PRO A 18 7.65 19.37 12.16
N ALA A 19 7.76 18.89 13.40
CA ALA A 19 6.99 17.74 13.85
C ALA A 19 5.48 17.91 13.61
N GLY A 20 4.82 16.84 13.17
CA GLY A 20 3.38 16.82 12.90
C GLY A 20 2.94 17.52 11.61
N HIS A 21 3.87 17.97 10.76
CA HIS A 21 3.53 18.60 9.48
C HIS A 21 3.62 17.61 8.31
N SER A 22 2.77 17.81 7.31
CA SER A 22 2.92 17.19 6.00
C SER A 22 4.15 17.75 5.29
N ARG A 23 4.79 16.93 4.45
CA ARG A 23 6.03 17.28 3.73
C ARG A 23 5.86 18.48 2.81
N HIS A 24 4.65 18.71 2.33
CA HIS A 24 4.33 19.83 1.46
C HIS A 24 2.98 20.45 1.85
N GLY A 25 2.89 21.78 1.73
CA GLY A 25 1.73 22.55 2.21
C GLY A 25 0.45 22.37 1.39
N ASP A 26 0.53 21.75 0.22
CA ASP A 26 -0.64 21.40 -0.62
C ASP A 26 -1.19 19.99 -0.33
N HIS A 27 -0.49 19.19 0.48
CA HIS A 27 -0.96 17.87 0.87
C HIS A 27 -2.14 18.02 1.81
N ARG A 28 -3.26 17.40 1.42
CA ARG A 28 -4.48 17.38 2.25
C ARG A 28 -4.41 16.32 3.33
N PHE A 29 -3.61 15.29 3.11
CA PHE A 29 -3.31 14.20 4.04
C PHE A 29 -2.04 13.49 3.59
N GLU A 30 -1.39 12.79 4.51
CA GLU A 30 -0.36 11.80 4.22
C GLU A 30 -0.67 10.57 5.06
N TRP A 31 -0.66 9.39 4.42
CA TRP A 31 -1.02 8.15 5.11
C TRP A 31 0.17 7.54 5.84
N THR A 32 -0.14 6.87 6.94
CA THR A 32 0.72 5.83 7.51
C THR A 32 0.78 4.61 6.58
N ARG A 33 1.73 3.69 6.82
CA ARG A 33 1.79 2.39 6.11
C ARG A 33 0.53 1.57 6.31
N GLU A 34 -0.03 1.58 7.51
CA GLU A 34 -1.25 0.83 7.83
C GLU A 34 -2.47 1.36 7.06
N GLU A 35 -2.67 2.68 7.07
CA GLU A 35 -3.79 3.30 6.35
C GLU A 35 -3.71 3.06 4.84
N PHE A 36 -2.53 3.24 4.25
CA PHE A 36 -2.33 3.03 2.82
C PHE A 36 -2.56 1.56 2.42
N ARG A 37 -2.02 0.61 3.19
CA ARG A 37 -2.22 -0.83 2.93
C ARG A 37 -3.68 -1.23 3.05
N THR A 38 -4.36 -0.74 4.10
CA THR A 38 -5.79 -1.00 4.32
C THR A 38 -6.63 -0.47 3.16
N TRP A 39 -6.40 0.78 2.76
CA TRP A 39 -7.10 1.38 1.61
C TRP A 39 -6.84 0.59 0.33
N ALA A 40 -5.57 0.26 0.05
CA ALA A 40 -5.18 -0.43 -1.17
C ALA A 40 -5.80 -1.84 -1.26
N HIS A 41 -5.82 -2.61 -0.16
CA HIS A 41 -6.49 -3.92 -0.13
C HIS A 41 -8.00 -3.81 -0.37
N GLN A 42 -8.67 -2.81 0.20
CA GLN A 42 -10.10 -2.60 -0.03
C GLN A 42 -10.40 -2.24 -1.49
N VAL A 43 -9.59 -1.38 -2.10
CA VAL A 43 -9.71 -1.03 -3.53
C VAL A 43 -9.47 -2.27 -4.40
N ALA A 44 -8.43 -3.04 -4.10
CA ALA A 44 -8.11 -4.25 -4.86
C ALA A 44 -9.27 -5.25 -4.86
N GLY A 45 -9.79 -5.58 -3.67
CA GLY A 45 -10.91 -6.52 -3.52
C GLY A 45 -12.22 -6.06 -4.17
N ARG A 46 -12.52 -4.76 -4.17
CA ARG A 46 -13.75 -4.22 -4.80
C ARG A 46 -13.69 -4.24 -6.33
N HIS A 47 -12.50 -4.23 -6.91
CA HIS A 47 -12.31 -4.02 -8.34
C HIS A 47 -11.65 -5.19 -9.06
N GLY A 48 -11.46 -6.34 -8.40
CA GLY A 48 -10.88 -7.54 -9.01
C GLY A 48 -9.39 -7.40 -9.30
N TYR A 49 -8.67 -6.69 -8.43
CA TYR A 49 -7.20 -6.62 -8.47
C TYR A 49 -6.60 -7.40 -7.31
N GLU A 50 -5.37 -7.85 -7.50
CA GLU A 50 -4.41 -8.15 -6.43
C GLU A 50 -3.54 -6.91 -6.21
N VAL A 51 -2.93 -6.80 -5.02
CA VAL A 51 -2.05 -5.69 -4.69
C VAL A 51 -0.81 -6.14 -3.94
N GLU A 52 0.34 -5.67 -4.39
CA GLU A 52 1.64 -5.84 -3.72
C GLU A 52 2.21 -4.48 -3.33
N PHE A 53 3.07 -4.45 -2.29
CA PHE A 53 3.68 -3.22 -1.80
C PHE A 53 5.19 -3.26 -1.97
N THR A 54 5.75 -2.18 -2.50
CA THR A 54 7.19 -2.05 -2.76
C THR A 54 7.72 -0.74 -2.15
N PRO A 55 8.95 -0.72 -1.63
CA PRO A 55 9.55 0.49 -1.10
C PRO A 55 10.08 1.39 -2.21
N VAL A 56 10.03 2.71 -2.00
CA VAL A 56 10.71 3.69 -2.84
C VAL A 56 11.53 4.62 -1.93
N GLY A 57 12.85 4.58 -2.11
CA GLY A 57 13.83 5.28 -1.27
C GLY A 57 14.43 4.37 -0.18
N PRO A 58 15.27 4.93 0.71
CA PRO A 58 15.89 4.17 1.79
C PRO A 58 14.83 3.57 2.73
N ASP A 59 14.90 2.26 2.96
CA ASP A 59 13.99 1.58 3.86
C ASP A 59 14.50 1.72 5.30
N ASP A 60 13.79 2.50 6.11
CA ASP A 60 14.10 2.67 7.53
C ASP A 60 13.47 1.54 8.36
N PRO A 61 14.22 0.88 9.26
CA PRO A 61 13.70 -0.26 10.01
C PRO A 61 12.52 0.07 10.93
N GLU A 62 12.38 1.32 11.38
CA GLU A 62 11.31 1.74 12.29
C GLU A 62 10.12 2.29 11.50
N VAL A 63 10.38 3.19 10.55
CA VAL A 63 9.33 3.97 9.89
C VAL A 63 9.11 3.61 8.42
N GLY A 64 9.90 2.70 7.85
CA GLY A 64 9.78 2.23 6.47
C GLY A 64 10.37 3.19 5.44
N PRO A 65 9.97 3.12 4.17
CA PRO A 65 10.49 3.98 3.11
C PRO A 65 9.84 5.38 3.14
N PRO A 66 10.49 6.43 2.60
CA PRO A 66 9.87 7.75 2.47
C PRO A 66 8.66 7.72 1.54
N THR A 67 8.67 6.92 0.48
CA THR A 67 7.53 6.80 -0.43
C THR A 67 7.01 5.38 -0.42
N GLN A 68 5.69 5.28 -0.28
CA GLN A 68 4.96 4.02 -0.35
C GLN A 68 4.53 3.79 -1.79
N MET A 69 4.54 2.53 -2.24
CA MET A 69 4.04 2.15 -3.55
C MET A 69 3.17 0.90 -3.46
N ALA A 70 2.01 0.96 -4.10
CA ALA A 70 1.11 -0.17 -4.32
C ALA A 70 1.07 -0.51 -5.81
N VAL A 71 1.32 -1.77 -6.12
CA VAL A 71 1.29 -2.34 -7.46
C VAL A 71 0.03 -3.17 -7.57
N PHE A 72 -0.94 -2.69 -8.33
CA PHE A 72 -2.20 -3.40 -8.58
C PHE A 72 -2.13 -4.15 -9.90
N THR A 73 -2.39 -5.46 -9.86
CA THR A 73 -2.48 -6.37 -11.01
C THR A 73 -3.88 -6.94 -11.09
N VAL A 74 -4.41 -7.16 -12.31
CA VAL A 74 -5.75 -7.77 -12.44
C VAL A 74 -5.69 -9.19 -11.89
N ALA A 75 -6.58 -9.53 -10.96
CA ALA A 75 -6.63 -10.85 -10.37
C ALA A 75 -7.00 -11.87 -11.46
N THR A 76 -6.19 -12.90 -11.65
CA THR A 76 -6.50 -14.01 -12.54
C THR A 76 -7.37 -15.01 -11.80
N THR A 77 -8.67 -15.04 -12.11
CA THR A 77 -9.56 -16.06 -11.56
C THR A 77 -9.15 -17.42 -12.12
N THR A 78 -8.40 -18.21 -11.36
CA THR A 78 -8.21 -19.63 -11.69
C THR A 78 -9.53 -20.33 -11.36
N PRO A 79 -10.24 -20.94 -12.32
CA PRO A 79 -11.50 -21.63 -12.04
C PRO A 79 -11.24 -22.80 -11.08
N THR A 80 -11.88 -22.78 -9.92
CA THR A 80 -11.83 -23.89 -8.95
C THR A 80 -12.64 -25.06 -9.48
N THR A 81 -11.99 -26.12 -9.94
CA THR A 81 -12.66 -27.39 -10.27
C THR A 81 -12.95 -28.13 -8.98
N THR A 82 -14.18 -28.04 -8.47
CA THR A 82 -14.65 -28.91 -7.39
C THR A 82 -14.79 -30.33 -7.93
N LYS A 83 -13.87 -31.22 -7.57
CA LYS A 83 -14.00 -32.65 -7.86
C LYS A 83 -14.95 -33.26 -6.83
N GLU A 84 -16.20 -33.48 -7.20
CA GLU A 84 -17.13 -34.28 -6.40
C GLU A 84 -16.58 -35.72 -6.30
N GLU A 85 -16.13 -36.12 -5.11
CA GLU A 85 -15.90 -37.52 -4.80
C GLU A 85 -17.23 -38.21 -4.53
N LYS A 86 -17.66 -39.00 -5.51
CA LYS A 86 -18.81 -39.90 -5.40
C LYS A 86 -18.42 -41.07 -4.48
N ALA A 87 -18.94 -41.07 -3.26
CA ALA A 87 -18.82 -42.19 -2.32
C ALA A 87 -19.49 -43.45 -2.92
N ALA A 88 -18.78 -44.57 -2.83
CA ALA A 88 -19.22 -45.92 -3.20
C ALA A 88 -19.87 -46.63 -2.00
#